data_AF-X1D2H2-F1
#
_entry.id   AF-X1D2H2-F1
#
_cell.length_a   1.000
_cell.length_b   1.000
_cell.length_c   1.000
_cell.angle_alpha   90.00
_cell.angle_beta   90.00
_cell.angle_gamma   90.00
#
_symmetry.space_group_name_H-M   'P 1'
#
loop_
_entity.id
_entity.type
_entity.pdbx_description
1 polymer ?
#
loop_
_entity_poly.entity_id
_entity_poly.type
_entity_poly.pdbx_seq_one_letter_code
_entity_poly.pdbx_strand_id
1 'polypeptide(L)' 'MIEDKILRYKDNITLARNLAKNQHADYGYYEKMVSRLEKMLNFYENLKGWKEDLET' A
#
# COMPACT_ATOMS: atom_id res chain seq x y z
N MET A 1 -11.04 7.08 -7.39
CA MET A 1 -10.07 7.35 -8.46
C MET A 1 -8.74 6.65 -8.14
N ILE A 2 -7.75 6.66 -9.04
CA ILE A 2 -6.45 5.97 -8.82
C ILE A 2 -5.76 6.59 -7.58
N GLU A 3 -5.90 7.89 -7.40
CA GLU A 3 -5.39 8.68 -6.27
C GLU A 3 -5.97 8.21 -4.93
N ASP A 4 -7.28 7.98 -4.86
CA ASP A 4 -7.93 7.47 -3.63
C ASP A 4 -7.42 6.07 -3.27
N LYS A 5 -7.09 5.25 -4.27
CA LYS A 5 -6.50 3.93 -4.04
C LYS A 5 -5.10 4.07 -3.48
N ILE A 6 -4.24 4.90 -4.08
CA ILE A 6 -2.89 5.20 -3.60
C ILE A 6 -2.93 5.67 -2.14
N LEU A 7 -3.79 6.63 -1.81
CA LEU A 7 -3.93 7.15 -0.45
C LEU A 7 -4.32 6.03 0.53
N ARG A 8 -5.33 5.23 0.18
CA ARG A 8 -5.79 4.12 1.01
C ARG A 8 -4.70 3.06 1.23
N TYR A 9 -3.88 2.75 0.23
CA TYR A 9 -2.77 1.80 0.41
C TYR A 9 -1.69 2.38 1.34
N LYS A 10 -1.37 3.67 1.25
CA LYS A 10 -0.43 4.33 2.17
C LYS A 10 -0.92 4.29 3.62
N ASP A 11 -2.21 4.55 3.83
CA ASP A 11 -2.83 4.47 5.16
C ASP A 11 -2.81 3.03 5.70
N ASN A 12 -3.18 2.05 4.87
CA ASN A 12 -3.18 0.64 5.25
C ASN A 12 -1.78 0.11 5.57
N ILE A 13 -0.75 0.52 4.81
CA ILE A 13 0.64 0.15 5.09
C ILE A 13 1.07 0.71 6.44
N THR A 14 0.73 1.97 6.72
CA THR A 14 1.04 2.62 8.00
C THR A 14 0.39 1.88 9.16
N LEU A 15 -0.90 1.55 9.04
CA LEU A 15 -1.63 0.78 10.03
C LEU A 15 -1.02 -0.62 10.24
N ALA A 16 -0.74 -1.36 9.16
CA ALA A 16 -0.16 -2.70 9.24
C ALA A 16 1.24 -2.70 9.87
N ARG A 17 2.09 -1.70 9.56
CA ARG A 17 3.39 -1.51 10.21
C ARG A 17 3.26 -1.20 11.70
N ASN A 18 2.27 -0.42 12.10
CA ASN A 18 2.00 -0.14 13.52
C ASN A 18 1.51 -1.38 14.24
N LEU A 19 0.63 -2.17 13.63
CA LEU A 19 0.15 -3.43 14.18
C LEU A 19 1.26 -4.47 14.29
N ALA A 20 2.18 -4.55 13.32
CA ALA A 20 3.34 -5.44 13.38
C ALA A 20 4.24 -5.15 14.59
N LYS A 21 4.30 -3.90 15.08
CA LYS A 21 5.09 -3.51 16.25
C LYS A 21 4.40 -3.84 17.58
N ASN A 22 3.13 -4.23 17.57
CA ASN A 22 2.42 -4.57 18.79
C ASN A 22 2.83 -5.96 19.28
N GLN A 23 3.26 -6.06 20.55
CA GLN A 23 3.70 -7.32 21.17
C GLN A 23 2.64 -8.44 21.19
N HIS A 24 1.36 -8.09 21.06
CA HIS A 24 0.24 -9.03 21.03
C HIS A 24 -0.23 -9.41 19.61
N ALA A 25 0.38 -8.82 18.59
CA ALA A 25 0.03 -9.06 17.21
C ALA A 25 0.91 -10.15 16.58
N ASP A 26 0.36 -10.89 15.61
CA ASP A 26 1.16 -11.80 14.78
C ASP A 26 2.02 -10.98 13.82
N TYR A 27 3.29 -10.77 14.21
CA TYR A 27 4.27 -10.06 13.41
C TYR A 27 4.39 -10.61 11.99
N GLY A 28 4.44 -11.94 11.83
CA GLY A 28 4.63 -12.58 10.53
C GLY A 28 3.42 -12.40 9.61
N TYR A 29 2.22 -12.37 10.16
CA TYR A 29 1.01 -12.02 9.42
C TYR A 29 1.06 -10.58 8.91
N TYR A 30 1.38 -9.61 9.78
CA TYR A 30 1.41 -8.20 9.40
C TYR A 30 2.56 -7.85 8.46
N GLU A 31 3.72 -8.50 8.59
CA GLU A 31 4.85 -8.32 7.68
C GLU A 31 4.50 -8.79 6.25
N LYS A 32 3.87 -9.96 6.12
CA LYS A 32 3.31 -10.42 4.83
C LYS A 32 2.24 -9.49 4.28
N MET A 33 1.39 -8.92 5.15
CA MET A 33 0.37 -7.94 4.76
C MET A 33 1.01 -6.67 4.22
N VAL A 34 2.02 -6.11 4.90
CA VAL A 34 2.77 -4.94 4.43
C VAL A 34 3.36 -5.18 3.05
N SER A 35 4.04 -6.31 2.83
CA SER A 35 4.61 -6.66 1.52
C SER A 35 3.56 -6.71 0.39
N ARG A 36 2.37 -7.24 0.67
CA ARG A 36 1.26 -7.26 -0.30
C ARG A 36 0.73 -5.86 -0.60
N LEU A 37 0.56 -5.04 0.43
CA LEU A 37 0.08 -3.68 0.28
C LEU A 37 1.07 -2.81 -0.49
N GLU A 38 2.38 -2.97 -0.27
CA GLU A 38 3.43 -2.27 -1.03
C GLU A 38 3.42 -2.65 -2.52
N LYS A 39 3.25 -3.93 -2.85
CA LYS A 39 3.09 -4.37 -4.25
C LYS A 39 1.88 -3.72 -4.92
N MET A 40 0.76 -3.64 -4.19
CA MET A 40 -0.44 -2.98 -4.70
C MET A 40 -0.24 -1.47 -4.86
N LEU A 41 0.43 -0.82 -3.91
CA LEU A 41 0.75 0.59 -4.00
C LEU A 41 1.57 0.89 -5.25
N ASN A 42 2.65 0.13 -5.48
CA ASN A 42 3.50 0.28 -6.68
C ASN A 42 2.69 0.10 -7.97
N PHE A 43 1.77 -0.86 -8.00
CA PHE A 43 0.89 -1.05 -9.16
C PHE A 43 0.05 0.21 -9.45
N TYR A 44 -0.60 0.79 -8.42
CA TYR A 44 -1.43 1.98 -8.63
C TYR A 44 -0.62 3.23 -8.92
N GLU A 45 0.58 3.38 -8.35
CA GLU A 45 1.49 4.48 -8.69
C GLU A 45 1.96 4.39 -10.15
N ASN A 46 2.31 3.20 -10.63
CA ASN A 46 2.61 2.98 -12.06
C ASN A 46 1.41 3.25 -12.95
N LEU A 47 0.22 2.79 -12.55
CA LEU A 47 -1.02 3.01 -13.31
C LEU A 47 -1.34 4.51 -13.42
N LYS A 48 -1.06 5.30 -12.37
CA LYS A 48 -1.19 6.76 -12.40
C LYS A 48 -0.26 7.38 -13.43
N GLY A 49 1.02 6.99 -13.40
CA GLY A 49 2.02 7.49 -14.37
C GLY A 49 1.62 7.19 -15.82
N TRP A 50 1.19 5.94 -16.11
CA TRP A 50 0.73 5.59 -17.45
C TRP A 50 -0.50 6.37 -17.90
N LYS A 51 -1.43 6.67 -16.98
CA LYS A 51 -2.58 7.52 -17.31
C LYS A 51 -2.14 8.93 -17.68
N GLU A 52 -1.21 9.51 -16.92
CA GLU A 52 -0.65 10.84 -17.19
C GLU A 52 0.07 10.87 -18.54
N ASP A 53 0.89 9.87 -18.86
CA ASP A 53 1.59 9.76 -20.15
C ASP A 53 0.63 9.65 -21.35
N LEU A 54 -0.52 9.00 -21.19
CA LEU A 54 -1.54 8.89 -22.24
C LEU A 54 -2.39 10.16 -22.42
N GLU A 55 -2.43 11.01 -21.40
CA GLU A 55 -3.15 12.28 -21.41
C GLU A 55 -2.25 13.47 -21.84
N THR A 56 -0.97 13.20 -22.13
CA THR A 56 0.06 14.18 -22.57
C THR A 56 0.32 14.07 -24.07
#